data_AF-A0A961NED0-F1
#
_entry.id   AF-A0A961NED0-F1
#
_cell.length_a   1.000
_cell.length_b   1.000
_cell.length_c   1.000
_cell.angle_alpha   90.00
_cell.angle_beta   90.00
_cell.angle_gamma   90.00
#
_symmetry.space_group_name_H-M   'P 1'
#
loop_
_entity.id
_entity.type
_entity.pdbx_description
1 polymer ?
#
loop_
_entity_poly.entity_id
_entity_poly.type
_entity_poly.pdbx_seq_one_letter_code
_entity_poly.pdbx_strand_id
1 'polypeptide(L)'
;WAVVGRLTVVAFGGIFSLSGAIGGIFGQNFGARRYDRLRSTYRDAILFGLIYTLVAWAVLALSSGAVIDAFALSPQGAEVVRSFAFVGAGGFVFAAALFVSNAAFNALGRPGRSTLTNWLRDGVLTLPLGLVLAGGFGASGVIYAQAGASLLAGTAAALWGWHFVTGLSRQQLPPLDLAPPRPYAHADRFRRR
;
A
#
# COMPACT_ATOMS: atom_id res chain seq x y z
N TRP A 1 -23.27 -0.12 1.73
CA TRP A 1 -21.98 -0.48 2.34
C TRP A 1 -21.49 -1.89 2.03
N ALA A 2 -22.30 -2.95 2.21
CA ALA A 2 -21.83 -4.33 1.98
C ALA A 2 -21.29 -4.60 0.56
N VAL A 3 -21.93 -4.06 -0.49
CA VAL A 3 -21.45 -4.19 -1.88
C VAL A 3 -20.10 -3.50 -2.08
N VAL A 4 -19.96 -2.24 -1.62
CA VAL A 4 -18.70 -1.49 -1.67
C VAL A 4 -17.55 -2.26 -1.01
N GLY A 5 -17.78 -2.83 0.19
CA GLY A 5 -16.74 -3.62 0.87
C GLY A 5 -16.26 -4.81 0.05
N ARG A 6 -17.16 -5.52 -0.64
CA ARG A 6 -16.79 -6.64 -1.53
C ARG A 6 -16.03 -6.17 -2.76
N LEU A 7 -16.49 -5.08 -3.39
CA LEU A 7 -15.80 -4.47 -4.53
C LEU A 7 -14.38 -4.03 -4.15
N THR A 8 -14.19 -3.46 -2.95
CA THR A 8 -12.87 -3.06 -2.45
C THR A 8 -11.90 -4.24 -2.41
N VAL A 9 -12.33 -5.37 -1.84
CA VAL A 9 -11.46 -6.56 -1.74
C VAL A 9 -11.13 -7.12 -3.11
N VAL A 10 -12.11 -7.22 -4.01
CA VAL A 10 -11.92 -7.75 -5.36
C VAL A 10 -11.04 -6.83 -6.21
N ALA A 11 -11.30 -5.53 -6.22
CA ALA A 11 -10.62 -4.57 -7.09
C ALA A 11 -9.24 -4.18 -6.58
N PHE A 12 -9.05 -4.09 -5.25
CA PHE A 12 -7.84 -3.52 -4.65
C PHE A 12 -7.08 -4.51 -3.75
N GLY A 13 -7.51 -5.77 -3.70
CA GLY A 13 -6.83 -6.88 -3.03
C GLY A 13 -5.33 -6.95 -3.33
N GLY A 14 -4.96 -6.70 -4.59
CA GLY A 14 -3.57 -6.78 -5.06
C GLY A 14 -2.62 -5.80 -4.39
N ILE A 15 -3.09 -4.66 -3.88
CA ILE A 15 -2.24 -3.70 -3.16
C ILE A 15 -1.82 -4.27 -1.80
N PHE A 16 -2.71 -5.00 -1.11
CA PHE A 16 -2.39 -5.66 0.15
C PHE A 16 -1.35 -6.77 -0.09
N SER A 17 -1.51 -7.54 -1.18
CA SER A 17 -0.53 -8.55 -1.60
C SER A 17 0.82 -7.93 -1.96
N LEU A 18 0.83 -6.79 -2.69
CA LEU A 18 2.03 -6.05 -3.03
C LEU A 18 2.82 -5.65 -1.77
N SER A 19 2.14 -5.08 -0.77
CA SER A 19 2.75 -4.67 0.49
C SER A 19 3.44 -5.83 1.21
N GLY A 20 2.82 -7.02 1.20
CA GLY A 20 3.41 -8.22 1.80
C GLY A 20 4.64 -8.72 1.02
N ALA A 21 4.57 -8.74 -0.31
CA ALA A 21 5.63 -9.23 -1.18
C ALA A 21 6.89 -8.34 -1.13
N ILE A 22 6.73 -7.02 -1.24
CA ILE A 22 7.88 -6.09 -1.29
C ILE A 22 8.61 -5.96 0.04
N GLY A 23 7.95 -6.23 1.18
CA GLY A 23 8.59 -6.21 2.49
C GLY A 23 9.79 -7.17 2.57
N GLY A 24 9.64 -8.39 2.05
CA GLY A 24 10.73 -9.36 1.96
C GLY A 24 11.86 -8.91 1.04
N ILE A 25 11.52 -8.31 -0.12
CA ILE A 25 12.50 -7.78 -1.07
C ILE A 25 13.33 -6.64 -0.46
N PHE A 26 12.69 -5.74 0.29
CA PHE A 26 13.39 -4.68 1.03
C PHE A 26 14.34 -5.26 2.07
N GLY A 27 13.89 -6.21 2.88
CA GLY A 27 14.73 -6.85 3.90
C GLY A 27 15.95 -7.55 3.30
N GLN A 28 15.77 -8.30 2.21
CA GLN A 28 16.87 -8.98 1.50
C GLN A 28 17.88 -7.99 0.91
N ASN A 29 17.42 -6.96 0.20
CA ASN A 29 18.31 -5.96 -0.39
C ASN A 29 19.05 -5.15 0.68
N PHE A 30 18.38 -4.83 1.79
CA PHE A 30 18.99 -4.11 2.91
C PHE A 30 20.06 -4.97 3.60
N GLY A 31 19.75 -6.25 3.89
CA GLY A 31 20.72 -7.20 4.47
C GLY A 31 21.93 -7.43 3.56
N ALA A 32 21.72 -7.46 2.24
CA ALA A 32 22.78 -7.58 1.24
C ALA A 32 23.51 -6.25 0.93
N ARG A 33 23.17 -5.15 1.61
CA ARG A 33 23.73 -3.80 1.41
C ARG A 33 23.60 -3.28 -0.03
N ARG A 34 22.55 -3.71 -0.75
CA ARG A 34 22.23 -3.29 -2.12
C ARG A 34 21.29 -2.09 -2.11
N TYR A 35 21.80 -0.93 -1.67
CA TYR A 35 21.00 0.30 -1.51
C TYR A 35 20.47 0.87 -2.83
N ASP A 36 21.20 0.67 -3.92
CA ASP A 36 20.75 0.91 -5.30
C ASP A 36 19.44 0.16 -5.58
N ARG A 37 19.39 -1.11 -5.19
CA ARG A 37 18.20 -1.95 -5.36
C ARG A 37 17.07 -1.58 -4.42
N LEU A 38 17.34 -0.99 -3.25
CA LEU A 38 16.26 -0.47 -2.39
C LEU A 38 15.54 0.69 -3.07
N ARG A 39 16.28 1.60 -3.70
CA ARG A 39 15.71 2.74 -4.42
C ARG A 39 14.89 2.28 -5.64
N SER A 40 15.42 1.34 -6.42
CA SER A 40 14.67 0.79 -7.56
C SER A 40 13.44 0.03 -7.08
N THR A 41 13.56 -0.83 -6.07
CA THR A 41 12.42 -1.58 -5.49
C THR A 41 11.32 -0.63 -5.03
N TYR A 42 11.67 0.46 -4.34
CA TYR A 42 10.69 1.44 -3.90
C TYR A 42 10.00 2.15 -5.07
N ARG A 43 10.77 2.66 -6.04
CA ARG A 43 10.24 3.31 -7.23
C ARG A 43 9.33 2.38 -8.02
N ASP A 44 9.77 1.15 -8.26
CA ASP A 44 9.07 0.17 -9.08
C ASP A 44 7.78 -0.31 -8.37
N ALA A 45 7.80 -0.44 -7.03
CA ALA A 45 6.61 -0.75 -6.24
C ALA A 45 5.58 0.40 -6.25
N ILE A 46 6.03 1.67 -6.15
CA ILE A 46 5.14 2.83 -6.29
C ILE A 46 4.53 2.87 -7.70
N LEU A 47 5.35 2.70 -8.74
CA LEU A 47 4.89 2.73 -10.13
C LEU A 47 3.89 1.59 -10.42
N PHE A 48 4.19 0.37 -9.98
CA PHE A 48 3.27 -0.76 -10.11
C PHE A 48 1.96 -0.50 -9.37
N GLY A 49 2.03 -0.04 -8.11
CA GLY A 49 0.84 0.29 -7.31
C GLY A 49 -0.03 1.36 -7.98
N LEU A 50 0.59 2.41 -8.52
CA LEU A 50 -0.09 3.47 -9.26
C LEU A 50 -0.81 2.92 -10.51
N ILE A 51 -0.09 2.19 -11.37
CA ILE A 51 -0.65 1.63 -12.61
C ILE A 51 -1.80 0.67 -12.29
N TYR A 52 -1.58 -0.28 -11.37
CA TYR A 52 -2.57 -1.25 -10.96
C TYR A 52 -3.85 -0.57 -10.45
N THR A 53 -3.72 0.39 -9.54
CA THR A 53 -4.88 1.07 -8.94
C THR A 53 -5.62 1.97 -9.91
N LEU A 54 -4.92 2.66 -10.82
CA LEU A 54 -5.56 3.45 -11.87
C LEU A 54 -6.36 2.56 -12.82
N VAL A 55 -5.80 1.41 -13.23
CA VAL A 55 -6.51 0.45 -14.09
C VAL A 55 -7.72 -0.12 -13.36
N ALA A 56 -7.55 -0.59 -12.12
CA ALA A 56 -8.66 -1.12 -11.32
C ALA A 56 -9.77 -0.08 -11.10
N TRP A 57 -9.39 1.17 -10.82
CA TRP A 57 -10.33 2.28 -10.67
C TRP A 57 -11.09 2.56 -11.98
N ALA A 58 -10.39 2.64 -13.12
CA ALA A 58 -11.03 2.85 -14.42
C ALA A 58 -12.04 1.75 -14.75
N VAL A 59 -11.66 0.48 -14.56
CA VAL A 59 -12.55 -0.68 -14.76
C VAL A 59 -13.76 -0.60 -13.84
N LEU A 60 -13.57 -0.26 -12.57
CA LEU A 60 -14.66 -0.12 -11.61
C LEU A 60 -15.61 1.02 -11.95
N ALA A 61 -15.09 2.18 -12.38
CA ALA A 61 -15.90 3.32 -12.78
C ALA A 61 -16.77 2.96 -14.01
N LEU A 62 -16.17 2.33 -15.03
CA LEU A 62 -16.87 1.91 -16.25
C LEU A 62 -17.91 0.82 -16.00
N SER A 63 -17.66 -0.10 -15.05
CA SER A 63 -18.57 -1.20 -14.71
C SER A 63 -19.60 -0.85 -13.64
N SER A 64 -19.54 0.34 -13.03
CA SER A 64 -20.38 0.73 -11.89
C SER A 64 -21.88 0.61 -12.15
N GLY A 65 -22.35 0.95 -13.36
CA GLY A 65 -23.76 0.76 -13.77
C GLY A 65 -24.18 -0.71 -13.78
N ALA A 66 -23.38 -1.58 -14.40
CA ALA A 66 -23.64 -3.02 -14.42
C ALA A 66 -23.66 -3.62 -13.01
N VAL A 67 -22.80 -3.14 -12.10
CA VAL A 67 -22.82 -3.56 -10.69
C VAL A 67 -24.11 -3.13 -10.00
N ILE A 68 -24.58 -1.90 -10.24
CA ILE A 68 -25.84 -1.40 -9.65
C ILE A 68 -27.02 -2.25 -10.10
N ASP A 69 -27.08 -2.59 -11.39
CA ASP A 69 -28.16 -3.39 -11.97
C ASP A 69 -28.10 -4.84 -11.49
N ALA A 70 -26.91 -5.47 -11.48
CA ALA A 70 -26.72 -6.85 -11.08
C ALA A 70 -27.09 -7.11 -9.60
N PHE A 71 -26.91 -6.12 -8.74
CA PHE A 71 -27.27 -6.20 -7.32
C PHE A 71 -28.66 -5.61 -7.02
N ALA A 72 -29.42 -5.19 -8.04
CA ALA A 72 -30.74 -4.56 -7.91
C ALA A 72 -30.77 -3.48 -6.79
N LEU A 73 -29.79 -2.58 -6.80
CA LEU A 73 -29.61 -1.63 -5.71
C LEU A 73 -30.72 -0.58 -5.65
N SER A 74 -31.16 -0.25 -4.44
CA SER A 74 -32.02 0.91 -4.21
C SER A 74 -31.35 2.21 -4.70
N PRO A 75 -32.11 3.30 -4.93
CA PRO A 75 -31.52 4.58 -5.33
C PRO A 75 -30.38 5.06 -4.41
N GLN A 76 -30.54 4.88 -3.10
CA GLN A 76 -29.51 5.23 -2.11
C GLN A 76 -28.29 4.31 -2.21
N GLY A 77 -28.50 3.01 -2.44
CA GLY A 77 -27.42 2.05 -2.66
C GLY A 77 -26.62 2.35 -3.93
N ALA A 78 -27.32 2.72 -5.01
CA ALA A 78 -26.73 3.12 -6.26
C ALA A 78 -25.90 4.41 -6.14
N GLU A 79 -26.36 5.38 -5.35
CA GLU A 79 -25.58 6.59 -5.05
C GLU A 79 -24.27 6.25 -4.33
N VAL A 80 -24.32 5.42 -3.29
CA VAL A 80 -23.13 4.98 -2.55
C VAL A 80 -22.13 4.26 -3.45
N VAL A 81 -22.61 3.38 -4.34
CA VAL A 81 -21.73 2.69 -5.30
C VAL A 81 -21.14 3.65 -6.32
N ARG A 82 -21.89 4.62 -6.85
CA ARG A 82 -21.35 5.65 -7.75
C ARG A 82 -20.31 6.51 -7.06
N SER A 83 -20.59 7.02 -5.86
CA SER A 83 -19.65 7.81 -5.07
C SER A 83 -18.35 7.04 -4.79
N PHE A 84 -18.46 5.74 -4.49
CA PHE A 84 -17.30 4.87 -4.37
C PHE A 84 -16.55 4.72 -5.69
N ALA A 85 -17.23 4.32 -6.77
CA ALA A 85 -16.59 4.03 -8.05
C ALA A 85 -15.92 5.25 -8.69
N PHE A 86 -16.50 6.45 -8.55
CA PHE A 86 -15.96 7.67 -9.15
C PHE A 86 -14.98 8.43 -8.26
N VAL A 87 -15.11 8.37 -6.93
CA VAL A 87 -14.25 9.16 -6.02
C VAL A 87 -13.51 8.26 -5.03
N GLY A 88 -14.23 7.40 -4.31
CA GLY A 88 -13.66 6.54 -3.27
C GLY A 88 -12.51 5.66 -3.78
N ALA A 89 -12.71 5.04 -4.93
CA ALA A 89 -11.75 4.18 -5.62
C ALA A 89 -10.47 4.93 -6.00
N GLY A 90 -10.55 6.21 -6.37
CA GLY A 90 -9.38 7.04 -6.63
C GLY A 90 -8.47 7.23 -5.40
N GLY A 91 -9.04 7.18 -4.19
CA GLY A 91 -8.29 7.19 -2.94
C GLY A 91 -7.31 6.01 -2.79
N PHE A 92 -7.58 4.87 -3.46
CA PHE A 92 -6.70 3.70 -3.40
C PHE A 92 -5.36 3.90 -4.12
N VAL A 93 -5.28 4.82 -5.07
CA VAL A 93 -4.00 5.21 -5.71
C VAL A 93 -3.02 5.70 -4.65
N PHE A 94 -3.48 6.54 -3.74
CA PHE A 94 -2.67 7.09 -2.66
C PHE A 94 -2.51 6.11 -1.50
N ALA A 95 -3.54 5.29 -1.23
CA ALA A 95 -3.41 4.19 -0.27
C ALA A 95 -2.33 3.19 -0.69
N ALA A 96 -2.17 2.91 -1.99
CA ALA A 96 -1.08 2.07 -2.49
C ALA A 96 0.29 2.66 -2.16
N ALA A 97 0.47 3.97 -2.38
CA ALA A 97 1.71 4.64 -2.03
C ALA A 97 1.99 4.60 -0.51
N LEU A 98 0.95 4.74 0.31
CA LEU A 98 1.03 4.58 1.76
C LEU A 98 1.47 3.16 2.15
N PHE A 99 0.86 2.13 1.58
CA PHE A 99 1.21 0.73 1.87
C PHE A 99 2.64 0.38 1.44
N VAL A 100 3.07 0.84 0.27
CA VAL A 100 4.46 0.67 -0.19
C VAL A 100 5.45 1.33 0.79
N SER A 101 5.13 2.54 1.24
CA SER A 101 5.96 3.27 2.21
C SER A 101 6.01 2.59 3.56
N ASN A 102 4.87 2.10 4.04
CA ASN A 102 4.78 1.34 5.29
C ASN A 102 5.58 0.04 5.21
N ALA A 103 5.48 -0.70 4.11
CA ALA A 103 6.27 -1.91 3.89
C ALA A 103 7.77 -1.61 3.95
N ALA A 104 8.22 -0.53 3.30
CA ALA A 104 9.61 -0.08 3.37
C ALA A 104 10.01 0.30 4.81
N PHE A 105 9.20 1.09 5.52
CA PHE A 105 9.49 1.47 6.91
C PHE A 105 9.60 0.25 7.84
N ASN A 106 8.67 -0.70 7.72
CA ASN A 106 8.68 -1.91 8.54
C ASN A 106 9.89 -2.79 8.23
N ALA A 107 10.17 -3.05 6.95
CA ALA A 107 11.29 -3.89 6.51
C ALA A 107 12.67 -3.30 6.82
N LEU A 108 12.77 -1.97 6.96
CA LEU A 108 14.02 -1.24 7.16
C LEU A 108 14.18 -0.75 8.61
N GLY A 109 13.46 -1.35 9.56
CA GLY A 109 13.66 -1.12 11.00
C GLY A 109 13.10 0.19 11.54
N ARG A 110 12.12 0.80 10.86
CA ARG A 110 11.44 2.04 11.27
C ARG A 110 9.91 1.87 11.40
N PRO A 111 9.39 0.84 12.09
CA PRO A 111 7.94 0.58 12.16
C PRO A 111 7.12 1.73 12.76
N GLY A 112 7.70 2.51 13.68
CA GLY A 112 7.03 3.71 14.22
C GLY A 112 6.62 4.74 13.15
N ARG A 113 7.33 4.80 12.01
CA ARG A 113 6.93 5.66 10.87
C ARG A 113 5.68 5.14 10.18
N SER A 114 5.57 3.82 10.03
CA SER A 114 4.35 3.16 9.53
C SER A 114 3.18 3.41 10.49
N THR A 115 3.41 3.32 11.80
CA THR A 115 2.37 3.65 12.79
C THR A 115 1.92 5.10 12.64
N LEU A 116 2.85 6.05 12.51
CA LEU A 116 2.52 7.47 12.38
C LEU A 116 1.72 7.78 11.10
N THR A 117 2.09 7.21 9.96
CA THR A 117 1.37 7.43 8.69
C THR A 117 -0.06 6.87 8.72
N ASN A 118 -0.28 5.72 9.36
CA ASN A 118 -1.63 5.19 9.54
C ASN A 118 -2.45 6.01 10.54
N TRP A 119 -1.84 6.43 11.67
CA TRP A 119 -2.52 7.33 12.61
C TRP A 119 -2.89 8.66 11.97
N LEU A 120 -2.01 9.21 11.14
CA LEU A 120 -2.32 10.40 10.35
C LEU A 120 -3.54 10.16 9.47
N ARG A 121 -3.58 9.08 8.69
CA ARG A 121 -4.70 8.76 7.79
C ARG A 121 -6.00 8.50 8.56
N ASP A 122 -6.01 7.52 9.44
CA ASP A 122 -7.23 6.95 9.99
C ASP A 122 -7.68 7.66 11.27
N GLY A 123 -6.73 8.10 12.11
CA GLY A 123 -7.04 8.82 13.35
C GLY A 123 -7.21 10.32 13.15
N VAL A 124 -6.21 10.98 12.56
CA VAL A 124 -6.16 12.45 12.49
C VAL A 124 -6.96 13.01 11.33
N LEU A 125 -6.89 12.40 10.14
CA LEU A 125 -7.51 12.96 8.93
C LEU A 125 -8.94 12.45 8.71
N THR A 126 -9.17 11.15 8.83
CA THR A 126 -10.46 10.54 8.44
C THR A 126 -11.64 11.06 9.27
N LEU A 127 -11.50 11.19 10.59
CA LEU A 127 -12.61 11.62 11.45
C LEU A 127 -13.03 13.08 11.18
N PRO A 128 -12.13 14.09 11.22
CA PRO A 128 -12.52 15.47 10.92
C PRO A 128 -13.06 15.66 9.51
N LEU A 129 -12.42 15.06 8.50
CA LEU A 129 -12.92 15.10 7.13
C LEU A 129 -14.28 14.44 7.01
N GLY A 130 -14.50 13.33 7.73
CA GLY A 130 -15.76 12.60 7.77
C GLY A 130 -16.88 13.45 8.34
N LEU A 131 -16.66 14.11 9.48
CA LEU A 131 -17.65 14.99 10.10
C LEU A 131 -18.02 16.16 9.18
N VAL A 132 -17.04 16.79 8.55
CA VAL A 132 -17.25 17.93 7.64
C VAL A 132 -17.99 17.50 6.36
N LEU A 133 -17.51 16.45 5.69
CA LEU A 133 -18.05 16.04 4.39
C LEU A 133 -19.37 15.29 4.52
N ALA A 134 -19.58 14.52 5.59
CA ALA A 134 -20.87 13.87 5.83
C ALA A 134 -21.98 14.90 6.12
N GLY A 135 -21.65 16.04 6.73
CA GLY A 135 -22.61 17.12 6.96
C GLY A 135 -23.15 17.73 5.65
N GLY A 136 -22.33 17.79 4.60
CA GLY A 136 -22.72 18.35 3.29
C GLY A 136 -23.21 17.32 2.27
N PHE A 137 -22.67 16.10 2.28
CA PHE A 137 -22.88 15.08 1.25
C PHE A 137 -23.50 13.77 1.80
N GLY A 138 -23.94 13.75 3.06
CA GLY A 138 -24.53 12.57 3.69
C GLY A 138 -23.59 11.35 3.66
N ALA A 139 -24.13 10.19 3.27
CA ALA A 139 -23.37 8.94 3.22
C ALA A 139 -22.19 8.98 2.22
N SER A 140 -22.36 9.68 1.09
CA SER A 140 -21.32 9.89 0.08
C SER A 140 -20.14 10.69 0.64
N GLY A 141 -20.40 11.62 1.57
CA GLY A 141 -19.36 12.42 2.22
C GLY A 141 -18.34 11.61 3.00
N VAL A 142 -18.75 10.48 3.59
CA VAL A 142 -17.83 9.57 4.29
C VAL A 142 -16.82 8.95 3.32
N ILE A 143 -17.26 8.61 2.10
CA ILE A 143 -16.38 8.06 1.06
C ILE A 143 -15.38 9.12 0.61
N TYR A 144 -15.83 10.35 0.41
CA TYR A 144 -14.98 11.46 0.01
C TYR A 144 -13.94 11.79 1.07
N ALA A 145 -14.32 11.70 2.36
CA ALA A 145 -13.39 11.87 3.47
C ALA A 145 -12.29 10.81 3.47
N GLN A 146 -12.64 9.54 3.27
CA GLN A 146 -11.66 8.45 3.19
C GLN A 146 -10.72 8.61 2.00
N ALA A 147 -11.24 9.02 0.84
CA ALA A 147 -10.43 9.32 -0.34
C ALA A 147 -9.47 10.49 -0.07
N GLY A 148 -9.96 11.58 0.53
CA GLY A 148 -9.17 12.75 0.89
C GLY A 148 -8.09 12.44 1.93
N ALA A 149 -8.41 11.69 2.99
CA ALA A 149 -7.44 11.25 3.99
C ALA A 149 -6.35 10.38 3.35
N SER A 150 -6.74 9.47 2.45
CA SER A 150 -5.79 8.62 1.73
C SER A 150 -4.90 9.43 0.79
N LEU A 151 -5.46 10.42 0.09
CA LEU A 151 -4.72 11.37 -0.75
C LEU A 151 -3.63 12.08 0.04
N LEU A 152 -3.99 12.72 1.14
CA LEU A 152 -3.07 13.50 1.97
C LEU A 152 -2.00 12.61 2.62
N ALA A 153 -2.42 11.57 3.35
CA ALA A 153 -1.50 10.69 4.06
C ALA A 153 -0.64 9.86 3.10
N GLY A 154 -1.20 9.39 2.00
CA GLY A 154 -0.48 8.60 0.99
C GLY A 154 0.57 9.41 0.26
N THR A 155 0.27 10.66 -0.09
CA THR A 155 1.26 11.58 -0.67
C THR A 155 2.38 11.86 0.32
N ALA A 156 2.04 12.20 1.57
CA ALA A 156 3.03 12.45 2.62
C ALA A 156 3.92 11.22 2.87
N ALA A 157 3.32 10.02 2.95
CA ALA A 157 4.04 8.76 3.13
C ALA A 157 4.97 8.47 1.94
N ALA A 158 4.52 8.70 0.70
CA ALA A 158 5.32 8.50 -0.50
C ALA A 158 6.57 9.40 -0.53
N LEU A 159 6.39 10.69 -0.23
CA LEU A 159 7.49 11.65 -0.17
C LEU A 159 8.48 11.29 0.95
N TRP A 160 7.97 10.96 2.13
CA TRP A 160 8.82 10.58 3.26
C TRP A 160 9.54 9.25 3.02
N GLY A 161 8.85 8.27 2.44
CA GLY A 161 9.40 6.96 2.09
C GLY A 161 10.51 7.09 1.05
N TRP A 162 10.30 7.88 -0.01
CA TRP A 162 11.32 8.17 -1.01
C TRP A 162 12.55 8.84 -0.39
N HIS A 163 12.34 9.91 0.39
CA HIS A 163 13.44 10.60 1.07
C HIS A 163 14.22 9.66 2.00
N PHE A 164 13.52 8.81 2.75
CA PHE A 164 14.15 7.82 3.62
C PHE A 164 14.98 6.80 2.84
N VAL A 165 14.41 6.17 1.82
CA VAL A 165 15.08 5.11 1.05
C VAL A 165 16.27 5.65 0.27
N THR A 166 16.17 6.86 -0.28
CA THR A 166 17.28 7.52 -0.97
C THR A 166 18.39 7.95 -0.01
N GLY A 167 18.03 8.40 1.20
CA GLY A 167 18.95 8.76 2.26
C GLY A 167 19.72 7.59 2.89
N LEU A 168 19.32 6.34 2.61
CA LEU A 168 20.12 5.17 2.98
C LEU A 168 21.40 5.16 2.14
N SER A 169 22.52 5.47 2.80
CA SER A 169 23.87 5.35 2.26
C SER A 169 24.55 4.10 2.82
N ARG A 170 25.70 3.72 2.24
CA ARG A 170 26.63 2.74 2.83
C ARG A 170 27.15 3.28 4.17
N GLN A 171 26.34 3.29 5.21
CA GLN A 171 26.91 3.09 6.53
C GLN A 171 27.47 1.68 6.51
N GLN A 172 28.80 1.57 6.63
CA GLN A 172 29.47 0.30 6.84
C GLN A 172 28.94 -0.27 8.16
N LEU A 173 27.85 -1.04 8.09
CA LEU A 173 27.55 -1.98 9.15
C LEU A 173 28.83 -2.82 9.34
N PRO A 174 29.23 -3.16 10.57
CA PRO A 174 30.37 -4.02 10.81
C PRO A 174 30.30 -5.25 9.89
N PRO A 175 31.43 -5.77 9.38
CA PRO A 175 31.43 -7.04 8.68
C PRO A 175 30.58 -8.03 9.48
N LEU A 176 29.70 -8.77 8.81
CA LEU A 176 28.95 -9.81 9.47
C LEU A 176 29.98 -10.79 10.03
N ASP A 177 30.16 -10.79 11.35
CA ASP A 177 31.03 -11.71 12.07
C ASP A 177 30.32 -13.07 12.15
N LEU A 178 30.05 -13.64 10.99
CA LEU A 178 29.56 -14.99 10.88
C LEU A 178 30.75 -15.89 11.17
N ALA A 179 30.60 -16.73 12.19
CA ALA A 179 31.49 -17.86 12.36
C ALA A 179 31.61 -18.59 11.01
N PRO A 180 32.82 -18.98 10.59
CA PRO A 180 33.01 -19.67 9.34
C PRO A 180 32.04 -20.85 9.27
N PRO A 181 31.42 -21.10 8.10
CA PRO A 181 30.46 -22.19 7.96
C PRO A 181 31.11 -23.47 8.49
N ARG A 182 30.45 -24.13 9.45
CA ARG A 182 30.96 -25.39 10.00
C ARG A 182 31.16 -26.36 8.83
N PRO A 183 32.31 -27.06 8.74
CA PRO A 183 32.50 -28.09 7.73
C PRO A 183 31.32 -29.04 7.77
N TYR A 184 30.67 -29.28 6.62
CA TYR A 184 29.64 -30.31 6.55
C TYR A 184 30.29 -31.62 6.98
N ALA A 185 29.79 -32.25 8.04
CA ALA A 185 30.36 -33.48 8.61
C ALA A 185 30.49 -34.63 7.58
N HIS A 186 29.84 -34.50 6.42
CA HIS A 186 29.78 -35.50 5.37
C HIS A 186 29.82 -34.89 3.95
N ALA A 187 30.67 -33.90 3.69
CA ALA A 187 30.81 -33.31 2.34
C ALA A 187 31.07 -34.37 1.25
N ASP A 188 31.73 -35.47 1.61
CA ASP A 188 32.10 -36.55 0.70
C ASP A 188 31.00 -37.61 0.50
N ARG A 189 29.92 -37.62 1.30
CA ARG A 189 28.86 -38.64 1.21
C ARG A 189 28.04 -38.54 -0.08
N PHE A 190 28.07 -37.38 -0.74
CA PHE A 190 27.36 -37.14 -2.00
C PHE A 190 28.29 -37.02 -3.22
N ARG A 191 29.62 -37.14 -3.04
CA ARG A 191 30.56 -37.37 -4.15
C ARG A 191 30.48 -38.84 -4.55
N ARG A 192 29.40 -39.24 -5.24
CA ARG A 192 29.36 -40.55 -5.91
C ARG A 192 30.23 -40.49 -7.16
N ARG A 193 31.00 -41.57 -7.35
CA ARG A 193 31.92 -41.85 -8.45
C ARG A 193 31.22 -41.93 -9.80
#